data_AF-A0A379TFV5-F1
#
_entry.id   AF-A0A379TFV5-F1
#
_cell.length_a   1.000
_cell.length_b   1.000
_cell.length_c   1.000
_cell.angle_alpha   90.00
_cell.angle_beta   90.00
_cell.angle_gamma   90.00
#
_symmetry.space_group_name_H-M   'P 1'
#
loop_
_entity.id
_entity.type
_entity.pdbx_description
1 polymer ?
#
loop_
_entity_poly.entity_id
_entity_poly.type
_entity_poly.pdbx_seq_one_letter_code
_entity_poly.pdbx_strand_id
1 'polypeptide(L)'
;MKDLIKRLQPDCFEDMIALVALFRPGPLQSGMVDNFIDRKHGREELSYPDVQWQHESLKPVLEPTYGIILYQEQVMQIAQVLSGYTLGGADMLRRAMGKKKPEEMAKQRSVFEEGAKKNGIDGELAMKIFDLVEKFAGYGFNKSHSAAYALVSYQTLWLKAHYPAEFMAAVMTADMDNTEKVVGLVDECWRMGLKILPPDINSGLYHFHVNDEGEIVYGIGAIKGVGEGPIEAIIDARNQGGYFRELFDLCARDRYQKAQPPGTGKTDYVRGVRPAGAAPRRVDELVGRCAESRRPTRQSGSYRSDGYVRRAGGRTGANRTILCQLPAVAGNRWYWMGNVKRWGCT
;
A
#
# COMPACT_ATOMS: atom_id res chain seq x y z
N MET A 1 11.22 0.00 1.17
CA MET A 1 10.69 1.01 0.24
C MET A 1 10.41 2.34 0.95
N LYS A 2 9.54 2.40 1.99
CA LYS A 2 9.25 3.67 2.70
C LYS A 2 10.51 4.41 3.19
N ASP A 3 11.49 3.69 3.75
CA ASP A 3 12.77 4.29 4.17
C ASP A 3 13.59 4.84 3.00
N LEU A 4 13.58 4.15 1.85
CA LEU A 4 14.25 4.62 0.64
C LEU A 4 13.60 5.91 0.13
N ILE A 5 12.27 5.96 0.07
CA ILE A 5 11.53 7.17 -0.32
C ILE A 5 11.87 8.33 0.63
N LYS A 6 11.92 8.08 1.94
CA LYS A 6 12.29 9.09 2.93
C LYS A 6 13.70 9.64 2.70
N ARG A 7 14.66 8.80 2.33
CA ARG A 7 16.05 9.21 2.06
C ARG A 7 16.21 9.89 0.70
N LEU A 8 15.48 9.41 -0.32
CA LEU A 8 15.58 9.88 -1.69
C LEU A 8 14.86 11.21 -1.93
N GLN A 9 13.74 11.45 -1.25
CA GLN A 9 12.87 12.62 -1.47
C GLN A 9 12.54 12.81 -2.97
N PRO A 10 11.79 11.88 -3.60
CA PRO A 10 11.42 11.99 -5.01
C PRO A 10 10.57 13.23 -5.26
N ASP A 11 10.98 14.08 -6.20
CA ASP A 11 10.34 15.34 -6.55
C ASP A 11 9.97 15.45 -8.04
N CYS A 12 10.32 14.42 -8.82
CA CYS A 12 9.93 14.30 -10.22
C CYS A 12 9.48 12.86 -10.56
N PHE A 13 8.86 12.69 -11.73
CA PHE A 13 8.38 11.37 -12.17
C PHE A 13 9.54 10.40 -12.44
N GLU A 14 10.69 10.87 -12.93
CA GLU A 14 11.87 10.04 -13.19
C GLU A 14 12.41 9.38 -11.90
N ASP A 15 12.33 10.06 -10.75
CA ASP A 15 12.68 9.42 -9.47
C ASP A 15 11.75 8.26 -9.12
N MET A 16 10.46 8.36 -9.47
CA MET A 16 9.52 7.26 -9.26
C MET A 16 9.88 6.05 -10.12
N ILE A 17 10.32 6.30 -11.37
CA ILE A 17 10.85 5.26 -12.26
C ILE A 17 12.13 4.66 -11.65
N ALA A 18 12.98 5.47 -11.03
CA ALA A 18 14.22 5.02 -10.40
C ALA A 18 14.00 4.19 -9.13
N LEU A 19 12.99 4.51 -8.30
CA LEU A 19 12.70 3.79 -7.06
C LEU A 19 12.54 2.28 -7.25
N VAL A 20 11.84 1.86 -8.30
CA VAL A 20 11.62 0.44 -8.63
C VAL A 20 12.93 -0.25 -9.03
N ALA A 21 13.80 0.46 -9.74
CA ALA A 21 15.11 -0.06 -10.15
C ALA A 21 16.11 -0.12 -8.98
N LEU A 22 16.09 0.88 -8.10
CA LEU A 22 17.00 1.03 -6.95
C LEU A 22 16.66 0.09 -5.78
N PHE A 23 15.38 -0.22 -5.54
CA PHE A 23 14.96 -1.06 -4.42
C PHE A 23 15.15 -2.56 -4.70
N ARG A 24 16.37 -2.95 -5.06
CA ARG A 24 16.78 -4.33 -5.38
C ARG A 24 18.08 -4.69 -4.63
N PRO A 25 18.31 -5.97 -4.29
CA PRO A 25 19.49 -6.37 -3.52
C PRO A 25 20.83 -5.94 -4.13
N GLY A 26 20.97 -6.01 -5.46
CA GLY A 26 22.21 -5.63 -6.15
C GLY A 26 22.59 -4.15 -5.94
N PRO A 27 21.76 -3.19 -6.36
CA PRO A 27 22.00 -1.76 -6.13
C PRO A 27 22.17 -1.37 -4.66
N LEU A 28 21.43 -2.01 -3.74
CA LEU A 28 21.53 -1.71 -2.31
C LEU A 28 22.88 -2.16 -1.70
N GLN A 29 23.46 -3.26 -2.18
CA GLN A 29 24.72 -3.79 -1.65
C GLN A 29 25.96 -3.15 -2.28
N SER A 30 25.82 -2.52 -3.46
CA SER A 30 26.94 -1.94 -4.18
C SER A 30 27.25 -0.48 -3.81
N GLY A 31 26.48 0.13 -2.91
CA GLY A 31 26.55 1.57 -2.61
C GLY A 31 25.92 2.46 -3.70
N MET A 32 25.41 1.88 -4.79
CA MET A 32 24.80 2.63 -5.89
C MET A 32 23.61 3.48 -5.43
N VAL A 33 22.80 2.97 -4.51
CA VAL A 33 21.66 3.71 -3.97
C VAL A 33 22.12 4.93 -3.18
N ASP A 34 23.22 4.82 -2.44
CA ASP A 34 23.75 5.93 -1.65
C ASP A 34 24.30 7.02 -2.58
N ASN A 35 25.11 6.64 -3.58
CA ASN A 35 25.62 7.57 -4.60
C ASN A 35 24.48 8.28 -5.35
N PHE A 36 23.41 7.56 -5.73
CA PHE A 36 22.25 8.16 -6.39
C PHE A 36 21.61 9.25 -5.53
N ILE A 37 21.41 8.97 -4.23
CA ILE A 37 20.80 9.91 -3.28
C ILE A 37 21.75 11.07 -2.98
N ASP A 38 23.06 10.83 -2.87
CA ASP A 38 24.06 11.85 -2.56
C ASP A 38 24.27 12.80 -3.73
N ARG A 39 24.34 12.30 -4.96
CA ARG A 39 24.37 13.12 -6.17
C ARG A 39 23.11 13.93 -6.38
N LYS A 40 21.93 13.33 -6.15
CA LYS A 40 20.65 14.06 -6.20
C LYS A 40 20.63 15.27 -5.27
N HIS A 41 21.14 15.11 -4.05
CA HIS A 41 21.12 16.15 -3.03
C HIS A 41 22.38 17.04 -3.03
N GLY A 42 23.28 16.90 -4.02
CA GLY A 42 24.50 17.69 -4.12
C GLY A 42 25.54 17.41 -3.02
N ARG A 43 25.47 16.25 -2.35
CA ARG A 43 26.49 15.78 -1.40
C ARG A 43 27.68 15.12 -2.10
N GLU A 44 27.47 14.67 -3.33
CA GLU A 44 28.50 14.19 -4.26
C GLU A 44 28.36 14.97 -5.58
N GLU A 45 29.49 15.25 -6.23
CA GLU A 45 29.50 15.94 -7.52
C GLU A 45 28.95 15.04 -8.64
N LEU A 46 28.18 15.62 -9.56
CA LEU A 46 27.65 14.89 -10.71
C LEU A 46 28.77 14.49 -11.65
N SER A 47 28.83 13.21 -12.00
CA SER A 47 29.79 12.65 -12.95
C SER A 47 29.09 11.70 -13.92
N TYR A 48 29.57 11.61 -15.16
CA TYR A 48 28.88 10.91 -16.24
C TYR A 48 29.71 9.76 -16.87
N PRO A 49 29.79 8.57 -16.23
CA PRO A 49 29.19 8.19 -14.95
C PRO A 49 30.10 8.29 -13.71
N ASP A 50 31.41 8.38 -13.92
CA ASP A 50 32.45 8.31 -12.88
C ASP A 50 33.34 9.56 -12.88
N VAL A 51 33.91 9.92 -11.74
CA VAL A 51 34.72 11.14 -11.58
C VAL A 51 35.92 11.14 -12.53
N GLN A 52 36.57 9.98 -12.70
CA GLN A 52 37.76 9.83 -13.55
C GLN A 52 37.37 9.44 -14.98
N TRP A 53 36.39 8.56 -15.12
CA TRP A 53 36.03 7.95 -16.40
C TRP A 53 34.66 8.45 -16.86
N GLN A 54 34.62 9.69 -17.33
CA GLN A 54 33.41 10.34 -17.84
C GLN A 54 33.64 11.06 -19.16
N HIS A 55 32.54 11.31 -19.87
CA HIS A 55 32.56 12.06 -21.12
C HIS A 55 31.31 12.94 -21.24
N GLU A 56 31.48 14.20 -21.67
CA GLU A 56 30.40 15.20 -21.69
C GLU A 56 29.20 14.77 -22.54
N SER A 57 29.44 14.04 -23.63
CA SER A 57 28.36 13.53 -24.49
C SER A 57 27.41 12.55 -23.78
N LEU A 58 27.79 11.99 -22.62
CA LEU A 58 26.93 11.12 -21.83
C LEU A 58 25.96 11.88 -20.93
N LYS A 59 26.15 13.20 -20.74
CA LYS A 59 25.29 14.02 -19.89
C LYS A 59 23.81 13.88 -20.24
N PRO A 60 23.34 14.01 -21.50
CA PRO A 60 21.92 13.88 -21.82
C PRO A 60 21.35 12.48 -21.53
N VAL A 61 22.18 11.44 -21.57
CA VAL A 61 21.77 10.05 -21.35
C VAL A 61 21.62 9.74 -19.85
N LEU A 62 22.48 10.33 -19.03
CA LEU A 62 22.64 9.99 -17.62
C LEU A 62 22.14 11.08 -16.66
N GLU A 63 21.80 12.27 -17.16
CA GLU A 63 21.26 13.38 -16.37
C GLU A 63 19.99 13.00 -15.57
N PRO A 64 18.99 12.29 -16.14
CA PRO A 64 17.80 11.89 -15.39
C PRO A 64 18.07 10.92 -14.23
N THR A 65 19.25 10.31 -14.19
CA THR A 65 19.68 9.37 -13.15
C THR A 65 20.91 9.88 -12.39
N TYR A 66 21.14 11.20 -12.40
CA TYR A 66 22.21 11.86 -11.67
C TYR A 66 23.60 11.27 -11.99
N GLY A 67 23.83 10.89 -13.25
CA GLY A 67 25.10 10.31 -13.69
C GLY A 67 25.24 8.81 -13.45
N ILE A 68 24.27 8.15 -12.82
CA ILE A 68 24.34 6.71 -12.53
C ILE A 68 23.75 5.90 -13.68
N ILE A 69 24.47 4.88 -14.15
CA ILE A 69 23.94 3.92 -15.14
C ILE A 69 22.96 2.98 -14.42
N LEU A 70 21.67 3.23 -14.58
CA LEU A 70 20.60 2.50 -13.89
C LEU A 70 19.79 1.61 -14.84
N TYR A 71 19.64 2.04 -16.10
CA TYR A 71 18.75 1.40 -17.07
C TYR A 71 19.49 0.68 -18.20
N GLN A 72 18.85 -0.36 -18.72
CA GLN A 72 19.29 -1.09 -19.92
C GLN A 72 19.36 -0.18 -21.15
N GLU A 73 18.39 0.72 -21.27
CA GLU A 73 18.28 1.68 -22.34
C GLU A 73 19.43 2.71 -22.30
N GLN A 74 19.93 3.05 -21.11
CA GLN A 74 21.13 3.90 -20.97
C GLN A 74 22.38 3.20 -21.46
N VAL A 75 22.54 1.89 -21.19
CA VAL A 75 23.65 1.09 -21.76
C VAL A 75 23.63 1.15 -23.29
N MET A 76 22.44 1.05 -23.89
CA MET A 76 22.28 1.14 -25.33
C MET A 76 22.62 2.53 -25.88
N GLN A 77 22.13 3.58 -25.22
CA GLN A 77 22.39 4.97 -25.61
C GLN A 77 23.87 5.36 -25.45
N ILE A 78 24.55 4.88 -24.40
CA ILE A 78 26.00 5.10 -24.23
C ILE A 78 26.77 4.54 -25.43
N ALA A 79 26.46 3.32 -25.87
CA ALA A 79 27.11 2.71 -27.04
C ALA A 79 26.79 3.45 -28.36
N GLN A 80 25.56 3.96 -28.49
CA GLN A 80 25.19 4.78 -29.64
C GLN A 80 25.97 6.09 -29.67
N VAL A 81 26.03 6.81 -28.55
CA VAL A 81 26.61 8.16 -28.47
C VAL A 81 28.14 8.09 -28.50
N LEU A 82 28.77 7.18 -27.76
CA LEU A 82 30.23 7.08 -27.74
C LEU A 82 30.77 6.40 -28.99
N SER A 83 30.15 5.32 -29.44
CA SER A 83 30.73 4.42 -30.45
C SER A 83 29.94 4.30 -31.74
N GLY A 84 28.88 5.10 -31.93
CA GLY A 84 28.13 5.14 -33.18
C GLY A 84 27.31 3.88 -33.48
N TYR A 85 26.96 3.10 -32.46
CA TYR A 85 26.11 1.92 -32.63
C TYR A 85 24.73 2.30 -33.16
N THR A 86 24.16 1.46 -34.03
CA THR A 86 22.71 1.48 -34.26
C THR A 86 22.00 0.99 -33.01
N LEU A 87 20.75 1.42 -32.78
CA LEU A 87 19.98 0.93 -31.62
C LEU A 87 19.83 -0.59 -31.59
N GLY A 88 19.71 -1.23 -32.76
CA GLY A 88 19.70 -2.69 -32.89
C GLY A 88 21.04 -3.32 -32.49
N GLY A 89 22.15 -2.74 -32.93
CA GLY A 89 23.49 -3.19 -32.51
C GLY A 89 23.71 -3.00 -31.00
N ALA A 90 23.20 -1.90 -30.44
CA ALA A 90 23.33 -1.61 -29.02
C ALA A 90 22.51 -2.59 -28.14
N ASP A 91 21.33 -3.05 -28.59
CA ASP A 91 20.62 -4.14 -27.90
C ASP A 91 21.40 -5.46 -27.98
N MET A 92 22.07 -5.75 -29.10
CA MET A 92 22.93 -6.92 -29.21
C MET A 92 24.10 -6.85 -28.22
N LEU A 93 24.72 -5.69 -28.05
CA LEU A 93 25.74 -5.44 -27.02
C LEU A 93 25.19 -5.71 -25.62
N ARG A 94 24.04 -5.12 -25.28
CA ARG A 94 23.37 -5.31 -23.99
C ARG A 94 23.11 -6.80 -23.70
N ARG A 95 22.63 -7.55 -24.70
CA ARG A 95 22.40 -9.01 -24.60
C ARG A 95 23.71 -9.77 -24.39
N ALA A 96 24.79 -9.38 -25.06
CA ALA A 96 26.11 -9.98 -24.91
C ALA A 96 26.64 -9.78 -23.48
N MET A 97 26.54 -8.56 -22.93
CA MET A 97 26.90 -8.24 -21.54
C MET A 97 26.13 -9.07 -20.52
N GLY A 98 24.83 -9.30 -20.76
CA GLY A 98 24.01 -10.16 -19.88
C GLY A 98 24.42 -11.63 -19.90
N LYS A 99 24.86 -12.15 -21.06
CA LYS A 99 25.28 -13.56 -21.22
C LYS A 99 26.73 -13.81 -20.78
N LYS A 100 27.56 -12.77 -20.67
CA LYS A 100 28.97 -12.82 -20.23
C LYS A 100 29.83 -13.84 -21.00
N LYS A 101 29.60 -13.98 -22.32
CA LYS A 101 30.41 -14.86 -23.17
C LYS A 101 31.72 -14.15 -23.54
N PRO A 102 32.91 -14.66 -23.14
CA PRO A 102 34.18 -13.96 -23.34
C PRO A 102 34.48 -13.60 -24.79
N GLU A 103 34.26 -14.53 -25.73
CA GLU A 103 34.52 -14.32 -27.15
C GLU A 103 33.65 -13.22 -27.77
N GLU A 104 32.36 -13.18 -27.41
CA GLU A 104 31.43 -12.17 -27.91
C GLU A 104 31.73 -10.80 -27.30
N MET A 105 32.10 -10.76 -26.02
CA MET A 105 32.52 -9.53 -25.36
C MET A 105 33.81 -8.97 -25.96
N ALA A 106 34.78 -9.81 -26.30
CA ALA A 106 36.01 -9.38 -26.97
C ALA A 106 35.72 -8.70 -28.31
N LYS A 107 34.84 -9.29 -29.14
CA LYS A 107 34.40 -8.67 -30.40
C LYS A 107 33.73 -7.32 -30.15
N GLN A 108 32.83 -7.25 -29.18
CA GLN A 108 32.12 -6.02 -28.85
C GLN A 108 33.04 -4.92 -28.31
N ARG A 109 34.06 -5.27 -27.53
CA ARG A 109 35.09 -4.34 -27.06
C ARG A 109 35.82 -3.68 -28.23
N SER A 110 36.27 -4.47 -29.21
CA SER A 110 36.94 -3.93 -30.40
C SER A 110 36.03 -2.99 -31.20
N VAL A 111 34.76 -3.38 -31.42
CA VAL A 111 33.79 -2.53 -32.14
C VAL A 111 33.51 -1.23 -31.38
N PHE A 112 33.41 -1.29 -30.05
CA PHE A 112 33.20 -0.11 -29.21
C PHE A 112 34.40 0.85 -29.27
N GLU A 113 35.63 0.33 -29.17
CA GLU A 113 36.85 1.14 -29.22
C GLU A 113 37.03 1.80 -30.59
N GLU A 114 36.87 1.04 -31.67
CA GLU A 114 36.97 1.58 -33.04
C GLU A 114 35.89 2.63 -33.30
N GLY A 115 34.67 2.39 -32.83
CA GLY A 115 33.57 3.34 -32.91
C GLY A 115 33.86 4.64 -32.15
N ALA A 116 34.42 4.53 -30.94
CA ALA A 116 34.79 5.68 -30.12
C ALA A 116 35.88 6.53 -30.79
N LYS A 117 36.91 5.88 -31.34
CA LYS A 117 37.98 6.55 -32.10
C LYS A 117 37.44 7.28 -33.33
N LYS A 118 36.48 6.68 -34.06
CA LYS A 118 35.82 7.32 -35.21
C LYS A 118 35.02 8.57 -34.82
N ASN A 119 34.51 8.62 -33.60
CA ASN A 119 33.79 9.76 -33.04
C ASN A 119 34.73 10.79 -32.37
N GLY A 120 36.05 10.62 -32.48
CA GLY A 120 37.05 11.54 -31.90
C GLY A 120 37.22 11.41 -30.39
N ILE A 121 36.78 10.29 -29.80
CA ILE A 121 36.89 10.01 -28.37
C ILE A 121 38.14 9.16 -28.12
N ASP A 122 38.86 9.48 -27.04
CA ASP A 122 40.04 8.72 -26.63
C ASP A 122 39.70 7.23 -26.40
N GLY A 123 40.52 6.35 -26.99
CA GLY A 123 40.28 4.90 -26.95
C GLY A 123 40.44 4.32 -25.55
N GLU A 124 41.40 4.82 -24.76
CA GLU A 124 41.63 4.33 -23.39
C GLU A 124 40.45 4.72 -22.49
N LEU A 125 40.02 5.99 -22.53
CA LEU A 125 38.83 6.47 -21.84
C LEU A 125 37.58 5.66 -22.24
N ALA A 126 37.38 5.42 -23.54
CA ALA A 126 36.25 4.63 -24.02
C ALA A 126 36.24 3.21 -23.44
N MET A 127 37.41 2.56 -23.37
CA MET A 127 37.53 1.23 -22.79
C MET A 127 37.30 1.21 -21.27
N LYS A 128 37.71 2.26 -20.54
CA LYS A 128 37.39 2.41 -19.12
C LYS A 128 35.89 2.63 -18.89
N ILE A 129 35.24 3.45 -19.71
CA ILE A 129 33.78 3.61 -19.66
C ILE A 129 33.09 2.28 -19.99
N PHE A 130 33.58 1.53 -20.98
CA PHE A 130 33.04 0.21 -21.31
C PHE A 130 33.09 -0.75 -20.12
N ASP A 131 34.21 -0.79 -19.39
CA ASP A 131 34.34 -1.63 -18.19
C ASP A 131 33.30 -1.26 -17.11
N LEU A 132 33.03 0.03 -16.93
CA LEU A 132 31.97 0.51 -16.03
C LEU A 132 30.59 0.06 -16.52
N VAL A 133 30.29 0.27 -17.81
CA VAL A 133 29.03 -0.15 -18.42
C VAL A 133 28.81 -1.66 -18.25
N GLU A 134 29.83 -2.49 -18.48
CA GLU A 134 29.77 -3.94 -18.31
C GLU A 134 29.45 -4.33 -16.86
N LYS A 135 30.10 -3.68 -15.89
CA LYS A 135 29.83 -3.88 -14.46
C LYS A 135 28.38 -3.53 -14.11
N PHE A 136 27.86 -2.42 -14.64
CA PHE A 136 26.51 -1.95 -14.36
C PHE A 136 25.42 -2.69 -15.15
N ALA A 137 25.72 -3.22 -16.32
CA ALA A 137 24.80 -3.99 -17.14
C ALA A 137 24.27 -5.25 -16.41
N GLY A 138 25.03 -5.79 -15.46
CA GLY A 138 24.58 -6.87 -14.58
C GLY A 138 23.42 -6.50 -13.66
N TYR A 139 23.23 -5.20 -13.37
CA TYR A 139 22.17 -4.68 -12.50
C TYR A 139 21.13 -3.84 -13.24
N GLY A 140 21.43 -3.45 -14.48
CA GLY A 140 20.58 -2.59 -15.32
C GLY A 140 19.14 -3.08 -15.39
N PHE A 141 18.21 -2.17 -15.09
CA PHE A 141 16.78 -2.45 -15.10
C PHE A 141 16.14 -2.00 -16.42
N ASN A 142 15.05 -2.63 -16.82
CA ASN A 142 14.33 -2.21 -18.03
C ASN A 142 13.51 -0.93 -17.72
N LYS A 143 13.87 0.21 -18.33
CA LYS A 143 13.22 1.50 -18.05
C LYS A 143 11.76 1.48 -18.48
N SER A 144 11.43 0.88 -19.64
CA SER A 144 10.05 0.84 -20.13
C SER A 144 9.09 0.13 -19.16
N HIS A 145 9.52 -0.99 -18.59
CA HIS A 145 8.76 -1.72 -17.57
C HIS A 145 8.64 -0.90 -16.28
N SER A 146 9.74 -0.30 -15.83
CA SER A 146 9.75 0.56 -14.66
C SER A 146 8.80 1.76 -14.80
N ALA A 147 8.80 2.40 -15.96
CA ALA A 147 7.96 3.56 -16.27
C ALA A 147 6.48 3.22 -16.27
N ALA A 148 6.10 2.07 -16.85
CA ALA A 148 4.71 1.62 -16.87
C ALA A 148 4.15 1.42 -15.44
N TYR A 149 4.92 0.78 -14.55
CA TYR A 149 4.50 0.57 -13.15
C TYR A 149 4.62 1.85 -12.30
N ALA A 150 5.60 2.70 -12.59
CA ALA A 150 5.71 4.02 -11.96
C ALA A 150 4.50 4.90 -12.27
N LEU A 151 3.93 4.80 -13.49
CA LEU A 151 2.71 5.53 -13.86
C LEU A 151 1.52 5.10 -12.99
N VAL A 152 1.28 3.81 -12.82
CA VAL A 152 0.21 3.30 -11.92
C VAL A 152 0.46 3.73 -10.48
N SER A 153 1.71 3.71 -10.03
CA SER A 153 2.09 4.18 -8.70
C SER A 153 1.82 5.67 -8.52
N TYR A 154 2.09 6.49 -9.54
CA TYR A 154 1.79 7.91 -9.54
C TYR A 154 0.29 8.19 -9.59
N GLN A 155 -0.47 7.45 -10.40
CA GLN A 155 -1.93 7.58 -10.45
C GLN A 155 -2.57 7.30 -9.09
N THR A 156 -2.14 6.25 -8.39
CA THR A 156 -2.63 5.93 -7.04
C THR A 156 -2.17 6.96 -6.00
N LEU A 157 -0.93 7.45 -6.09
CA LEU A 157 -0.45 8.57 -5.27
C LEU A 157 -1.30 9.83 -5.48
N TRP A 158 -1.57 10.19 -6.73
CA TRP A 158 -2.35 11.36 -7.11
C TRP A 158 -3.78 11.27 -6.57
N LEU A 159 -4.43 10.11 -6.75
CA LEU A 159 -5.76 9.86 -6.19
C LEU A 159 -5.74 9.96 -4.66
N LYS A 160 -4.75 9.36 -3.99
CA LYS A 160 -4.61 9.45 -2.54
C LYS A 160 -4.35 10.88 -2.04
N ALA A 161 -3.72 11.73 -2.85
CA ALA A 161 -3.45 13.12 -2.50
C ALA A 161 -4.64 14.06 -2.74
N HIS A 162 -5.40 13.86 -3.82
CA HIS A 162 -6.45 14.77 -4.26
C HIS A 162 -7.88 14.30 -3.94
N TYR A 163 -8.10 12.99 -3.85
CA TYR A 163 -9.38 12.34 -3.53
C TYR A 163 -9.16 11.26 -2.45
N PRO A 164 -8.65 11.65 -1.26
CA PRO A 164 -8.19 10.69 -0.25
C PRO A 164 -9.32 9.81 0.28
N ALA A 165 -10.52 10.37 0.47
CA ALA A 165 -11.65 9.62 1.00
C ALA A 165 -12.13 8.54 0.02
N GLU A 166 -12.31 8.92 -1.24
CA GLU A 166 -12.79 8.05 -2.32
C GLU A 166 -11.75 6.97 -2.64
N PHE A 167 -10.47 7.36 -2.71
CA PHE A 167 -9.38 6.42 -2.94
C PHE A 167 -9.30 5.39 -1.82
N MET A 168 -9.31 5.83 -0.55
CA MET A 168 -9.25 4.89 0.57
C MET A 168 -10.50 4.02 0.67
N ALA A 169 -11.69 4.55 0.39
CA ALA A 169 -12.91 3.75 0.30
C ALA A 169 -12.80 2.65 -0.79
N ALA A 170 -12.26 2.97 -1.96
CA ALA A 170 -12.01 1.99 -3.02
C ALA A 170 -10.97 0.92 -2.61
N VAL A 171 -9.89 1.32 -1.93
CA VAL A 171 -8.86 0.38 -1.44
C VAL A 171 -9.43 -0.55 -0.37
N MET A 172 -10.20 -0.04 0.59
CA MET A 172 -10.86 -0.85 1.62
C MET A 172 -11.89 -1.80 1.01
N THR A 173 -12.57 -1.35 -0.04
CA THR A 173 -13.49 -2.18 -0.82
C THR A 173 -12.76 -3.35 -1.50
N ALA A 174 -11.61 -3.11 -2.12
CA ALA A 174 -10.84 -4.16 -2.80
C ALA A 174 -10.31 -5.25 -1.84
N ASP A 175 -10.07 -4.89 -0.57
CA ASP A 175 -9.56 -5.81 0.46
C ASP A 175 -10.64 -6.24 1.48
N MET A 176 -11.94 -6.07 1.17
CA MET A 176 -13.04 -6.27 2.13
C MET A 176 -13.12 -7.69 2.72
N ASP A 177 -12.69 -8.70 1.96
CA ASP A 177 -12.65 -10.10 2.40
C ASP A 177 -11.57 -10.38 3.45
N ASN A 178 -10.61 -9.45 3.62
CA ASN A 178 -9.51 -9.57 4.54
C ASN A 178 -9.63 -8.56 5.69
N THR A 179 -10.25 -9.01 6.79
CA THR A 179 -10.49 -8.17 7.98
C THR A 179 -9.20 -7.56 8.56
N GLU A 180 -8.06 -8.28 8.54
CA GLU A 180 -6.80 -7.77 9.08
C GLU A 180 -6.28 -6.59 8.26
N LYS A 181 -6.38 -6.67 6.92
CA LYS A 181 -6.02 -5.56 6.04
C LYS A 181 -6.94 -4.37 6.22
N VAL A 182 -8.25 -4.60 6.29
CA VAL A 182 -9.24 -3.51 6.50
C VAL A 182 -8.92 -2.75 7.79
N VAL A 183 -8.60 -3.44 8.90
CA VAL A 183 -8.21 -2.78 10.15
C VAL A 183 -6.96 -1.91 9.98
N GLY A 184 -5.94 -2.39 9.24
CA GLY A 184 -4.76 -1.59 8.93
C GLY A 184 -5.06 -0.35 8.08
N LEU A 185 -6.00 -0.47 7.13
CA LEU A 185 -6.44 0.65 6.29
C LEU A 185 -7.26 1.68 7.08
N VAL A 186 -8.07 1.24 8.07
CA VAL A 186 -8.76 2.15 8.99
C VAL A 186 -7.75 2.99 9.78
N ASP A 187 -6.69 2.37 10.33
CA ASP A 187 -5.63 3.11 11.06
C ASP A 187 -4.93 4.13 10.14
N GLU A 188 -4.68 3.78 8.89
CA GLU A 188 -4.10 4.70 7.90
C GLU A 188 -5.03 5.89 7.60
N CYS A 189 -6.33 5.65 7.41
CA CYS A 189 -7.31 6.74 7.25
C CYS A 189 -7.32 7.68 8.45
N TRP A 190 -7.26 7.15 9.67
CA TRP A 190 -7.14 7.97 10.89
C TRP A 190 -5.86 8.81 10.90
N ARG A 191 -4.72 8.24 10.51
CA ARG A 191 -3.44 8.98 10.39
C ARG A 191 -3.50 10.08 9.32
N MET A 192 -4.27 9.87 8.26
CA MET A 192 -4.52 10.85 7.21
C MET A 192 -5.53 11.94 7.62
N GLY A 193 -6.18 11.82 8.78
CA GLY A 193 -7.21 12.74 9.24
C GLY A 193 -8.59 12.51 8.60
N LEU A 194 -8.80 11.36 7.96
CA LEU A 194 -10.09 10.98 7.37
C LEU A 194 -11.02 10.42 8.45
N LYS A 195 -12.28 10.82 8.40
CA LYS A 195 -13.32 10.27 9.26
C LYS A 195 -13.95 9.05 8.60
N ILE A 196 -13.94 7.94 9.32
CA ILE A 196 -14.63 6.71 8.95
C ILE A 196 -15.80 6.52 9.91
N LEU A 197 -17.00 6.39 9.36
CA LEU A 197 -18.19 6.05 10.12
C LEU A 197 -18.25 4.53 10.38
N PRO A 198 -18.72 4.09 11.55
CA PRO A 198 -18.90 2.67 11.84
C PRO A 198 -19.99 2.07 10.93
N PRO A 199 -20.10 0.73 10.86
CA PRO A 199 -21.18 0.08 10.12
C PRO A 199 -22.55 0.54 10.62
N ASP A 200 -23.36 1.06 9.70
CA ASP A 200 -24.73 1.47 9.92
C ASP A 200 -25.62 0.88 8.81
N ILE A 201 -26.74 0.28 9.19
CA ILE A 201 -27.67 -0.38 8.29
C ILE A 201 -28.43 0.61 7.40
N ASN A 202 -28.63 1.85 7.88
CA ASN A 202 -29.41 2.86 7.20
C ASN A 202 -28.59 3.65 6.18
N SER A 203 -27.29 3.78 6.37
CA SER A 203 -26.39 4.47 5.45
C SER A 203 -25.46 3.54 4.68
N GLY A 204 -25.09 2.39 5.24
CA GLY A 204 -24.12 1.46 4.65
C GLY A 204 -24.55 0.87 3.31
N LEU A 205 -23.58 0.65 2.44
CA LEU A 205 -23.72 -0.10 1.19
C LEU A 205 -22.90 -1.40 1.27
N TYR A 206 -22.93 -2.22 0.22
CA TYR A 206 -22.05 -3.38 0.14
C TYR A 206 -20.57 -2.96 0.20
N HIS A 207 -20.18 -2.05 -0.70
CA HIS A 207 -18.86 -1.44 -0.76
C HIS A 207 -18.73 -0.26 0.22
N PHE A 208 -17.48 0.08 0.58
CA PHE A 208 -17.21 1.37 1.23
C PHE A 208 -17.48 2.49 0.23
N HIS A 209 -18.04 3.59 0.71
CA HIS A 209 -18.31 4.78 -0.12
C HIS A 209 -18.09 6.05 0.70
N VAL A 210 -18.18 7.20 0.04
CA VAL A 210 -18.04 8.52 0.65
C VAL A 210 -19.40 9.21 0.64
N ASN A 211 -19.82 9.76 1.78
CA ASN A 211 -21.05 10.54 1.87
C ASN A 211 -20.85 12.00 1.41
N ASP A 212 -21.93 12.78 1.36
CA ASP A 212 -21.89 14.19 0.93
C ASP A 212 -21.02 15.09 1.84
N GLU A 213 -20.71 14.65 3.07
CA GLU A 213 -19.84 15.33 4.03
C GLU A 213 -18.35 14.99 3.84
N GLY A 214 -18.01 14.10 2.89
CA GLY A 214 -16.64 13.65 2.64
C GLY A 214 -16.16 12.58 3.62
N GLU A 215 -17.06 11.95 4.37
CA GLU A 215 -16.77 10.91 5.34
C GLU A 215 -16.91 9.52 4.71
N ILE A 216 -16.02 8.59 5.08
CA ILE A 216 -16.07 7.22 4.56
C ILE A 216 -17.12 6.45 5.35
N VAL A 217 -18.16 5.99 4.67
CA VAL A 217 -19.20 5.10 5.21
C VAL A 217 -18.75 3.65 5.08
N TYR A 218 -18.86 2.90 6.17
CA TYR A 218 -18.41 1.51 6.22
C TYR A 218 -19.18 0.62 5.23
N GLY A 219 -18.44 -0.17 4.44
CA GLY A 219 -19.04 -1.20 3.58
C GLY A 219 -19.48 -2.40 4.42
N ILE A 220 -20.78 -2.71 4.42
CA ILE A 220 -21.36 -3.84 5.16
C ILE A 220 -20.76 -5.16 4.68
N GLY A 221 -20.29 -5.23 3.42
CA GLY A 221 -19.59 -6.40 2.86
C GLY A 221 -18.33 -6.80 3.64
N ALA A 222 -17.66 -5.84 4.29
CA ALA A 222 -16.48 -6.13 5.12
C ALA A 222 -16.84 -6.76 6.49
N ILE A 223 -18.12 -6.89 6.84
CA ILE A 223 -18.54 -7.63 8.03
C ILE A 223 -18.52 -9.12 7.72
N LYS A 224 -17.60 -9.82 8.39
CA LYS A 224 -17.40 -11.26 8.20
C LYS A 224 -18.70 -12.04 8.43
N GLY A 225 -19.13 -12.76 7.40
CA GLY A 225 -20.27 -13.68 7.45
C GLY A 225 -21.62 -13.10 7.02
N VAL A 226 -21.69 -11.85 6.55
CA VAL A 226 -22.94 -11.25 6.07
C VAL A 226 -23.24 -11.63 4.61
N GLY A 227 -22.22 -11.74 3.75
CA GLY A 227 -22.37 -12.13 2.35
C GLY A 227 -23.09 -11.08 1.48
N GLU A 228 -22.86 -11.11 0.17
CA GLU A 228 -23.39 -10.09 -0.76
C GLU A 228 -24.93 -10.14 -0.89
N GLY A 229 -25.51 -11.31 -1.14
CA GLY A 229 -26.95 -11.46 -1.34
C GLY A 229 -27.84 -10.93 -0.20
N PRO A 230 -27.54 -11.23 1.09
CA PRO A 230 -28.27 -10.63 2.20
C PRO A 230 -28.16 -9.11 2.27
N ILE A 231 -27.03 -8.52 1.88
CA ILE A 231 -26.84 -7.07 1.90
C ILE A 231 -27.66 -6.40 0.79
N GLU A 232 -27.71 -6.99 -0.39
CA GLU A 232 -28.56 -6.51 -1.49
C GLU A 232 -30.04 -6.49 -1.08
N ALA A 233 -30.54 -7.57 -0.47
CA ALA A 233 -31.93 -7.63 0.01
C ALA A 233 -32.24 -6.53 1.05
N ILE A 234 -31.30 -6.26 1.95
CA ILE A 234 -31.43 -5.17 2.94
C ILE A 234 -31.48 -3.81 2.25
N ILE A 235 -30.60 -3.57 1.27
CA ILE A 235 -30.55 -2.30 0.53
C ILE A 235 -31.86 -2.10 -0.27
N ASP A 236 -32.37 -3.15 -0.92
CA ASP A 236 -33.62 -3.10 -1.67
C ASP A 236 -34.82 -2.81 -0.76
N ALA A 237 -34.91 -3.49 0.39
CA ALA A 237 -35.95 -3.23 1.38
C ALA A 237 -35.89 -1.79 1.92
N ARG A 238 -34.68 -1.24 2.10
CA ARG A 238 -34.46 0.16 2.50
C ARG A 238 -34.88 1.14 1.41
N ASN A 239 -34.54 0.88 0.15
CA ASN A 239 -34.87 1.75 -0.97
C ASN A 239 -36.39 1.80 -1.23
N GLN A 240 -37.10 0.70 -0.98
CA GLN A 240 -38.56 0.63 -1.15
C GLN A 240 -39.32 1.24 0.03
N GLY A 241 -38.85 1.04 1.27
CA GLY A 241 -39.57 1.41 2.49
C GLY A 241 -38.99 2.59 3.28
N GLY A 242 -37.90 3.19 2.82
CA GLY A 242 -37.12 4.16 3.59
C GLY A 242 -36.35 3.53 4.75
N TYR A 243 -35.83 4.37 5.66
CA TYR A 243 -35.01 3.94 6.79
C TYR A 243 -35.70 2.94 7.71
N PHE A 244 -34.92 2.00 8.23
CA PHE A 244 -35.32 1.07 9.27
C PHE A 244 -35.35 1.80 10.62
N ARG A 245 -36.48 1.69 11.32
CA ARG A 245 -36.66 2.33 12.64
C ARG A 245 -36.05 1.51 13.77
N GLU A 246 -36.10 0.20 13.63
CA GLU A 246 -35.66 -0.76 14.64
C GLU A 246 -35.40 -2.14 14.04
N LEU A 247 -34.84 -3.06 14.83
CA LEU A 247 -34.52 -4.42 14.40
C LEU A 247 -35.76 -5.19 13.91
N PHE A 248 -36.90 -5.02 14.59
CA PHE A 248 -38.14 -5.69 14.21
C PHE A 248 -38.63 -5.22 12.83
N ASP A 249 -38.48 -3.93 12.54
CA ASP A 249 -38.83 -3.33 11.25
C ASP A 249 -37.95 -3.90 10.12
N LEU A 250 -36.63 -4.01 10.36
CA LEU A 250 -35.71 -4.67 9.43
C LEU A 250 -36.13 -6.13 9.17
N CYS A 251 -36.33 -6.92 10.23
CA CYS A 251 -36.70 -8.33 10.10
C CYS A 251 -38.07 -8.54 9.44
N ALA A 252 -39.02 -7.63 9.62
CA ALA A 252 -40.34 -7.71 9.00
C ALA A 252 -40.27 -7.44 7.50
N ARG A 253 -39.46 -6.46 7.08
CA ARG A 253 -39.30 -6.09 5.67
C ARG A 253 -38.45 -7.09 4.88
N ASP A 254 -37.38 -7.62 5.47
CA ASP A 254 -36.54 -8.67 4.85
C ASP A 254 -37.34 -9.97 4.58
N ARG A 255 -38.27 -10.31 5.49
CA ARG A 255 -39.15 -11.48 5.29
C ARG A 255 -40.17 -11.31 4.17
N TYR A 256 -40.57 -10.08 3.85
CA TYR A 256 -41.61 -9.84 2.84
C TYR A 256 -41.11 -10.08 1.42
N GLN A 257 -39.82 -9.82 1.14
CA GLN A 257 -39.22 -10.15 -0.17
C GLN A 257 -39.07 -11.66 -0.41
N LYS A 258 -38.86 -12.46 0.64
CA LYS A 258 -38.81 -13.94 0.54
C LYS A 258 -40.19 -14.60 0.39
N ALA A 259 -41.29 -13.84 0.47
CA ALA A 259 -42.66 -14.36 0.44
C ALA A 259 -43.34 -14.26 -0.95
N GLN A 260 -42.62 -13.91 -2.02
CA GLN A 260 -43.10 -14.10 -3.40
C GLN A 260 -42.97 -15.59 -3.82
N PRO A 261 -43.87 -16.13 -4.68
CA PRO A 261 -44.15 -17.56 -4.75
C PRO A 261 -42.94 -18.40 -5.21
N PRO A 262 -42.85 -19.68 -4.77
CA PRO A 262 -41.66 -20.50 -4.94
C PRO A 262 -41.50 -20.98 -6.39
N GLY A 263 -40.54 -20.40 -7.09
CA GLY A 263 -40.00 -20.89 -8.35
C GLY A 263 -38.51 -21.17 -8.21
N THR A 264 -38.18 -22.44 -7.96
CA THR A 264 -36.85 -23.07 -8.09
C THR A 264 -35.70 -22.62 -7.15
N GLY A 265 -35.24 -23.56 -6.31
CA GLY A 265 -33.82 -23.67 -5.95
C GLY A 265 -33.42 -23.33 -4.51
N LYS A 266 -33.48 -24.35 -3.64
CA LYS A 266 -32.72 -24.56 -2.39
C LYS A 266 -31.69 -23.48 -2.00
N THR A 267 -31.89 -22.86 -0.83
CA THR A 267 -30.85 -22.70 0.21
C THR A 267 -31.50 -22.25 1.53
N ASP A 268 -31.62 -23.19 2.46
CA ASP A 268 -31.95 -22.90 3.86
C ASP A 268 -30.78 -22.16 4.51
N TYR A 269 -30.92 -20.86 4.78
CA TYR A 269 -30.01 -20.13 5.67
C TYR A 269 -30.77 -19.65 6.91
N VAL A 270 -30.23 -20.05 8.07
CA VAL A 270 -30.50 -19.59 9.43
C VAL A 270 -31.76 -20.15 10.13
N ARG A 271 -31.65 -21.39 10.63
CA ARG A 271 -32.25 -21.76 11.94
C ARG A 271 -31.32 -21.26 13.03
N GLY A 272 -31.67 -20.19 13.74
CA GLY A 272 -30.81 -19.74 14.83
C GLY A 272 -31.17 -18.48 15.60
N VAL A 273 -32.45 -18.09 15.74
CA VAL A 273 -32.83 -17.09 16.76
C VAL A 273 -34.19 -17.47 17.34
N ARG A 274 -34.21 -18.05 18.55
CA ARG A 274 -35.43 -18.04 19.39
C ARG A 274 -35.40 -16.75 20.22
N PRO A 275 -36.52 -16.04 20.38
CA PRO A 275 -36.57 -14.88 21.25
C PRO A 275 -36.63 -15.36 22.71
N ALA A 276 -35.60 -15.09 23.49
CA ALA A 276 -35.72 -15.04 24.95
C ALA A 276 -36.13 -13.62 25.31
N GLY A 277 -37.28 -13.49 25.97
CA GLY A 277 -37.88 -12.19 26.31
C GLY A 277 -36.92 -11.31 27.12
N ALA A 278 -36.61 -10.14 26.57
CA ALA A 278 -36.08 -8.98 27.28
C ALA A 278 -36.41 -7.71 26.48
N ALA A 279 -36.74 -6.63 27.20
CA ALA A 279 -37.17 -5.33 26.68
C ALA A 279 -36.18 -4.70 25.67
N PRO A 280 -36.64 -3.80 24.77
CA PRO A 280 -35.90 -3.41 23.58
C PRO A 280 -34.65 -2.59 23.91
N ARG A 281 -33.51 -2.98 23.33
CA ARG A 281 -32.27 -2.18 23.28
C ARG A 281 -32.05 -1.69 21.86
N ARG A 282 -31.54 -0.47 21.70
CA ARG A 282 -31.29 0.17 20.40
C ARG A 282 -30.31 -0.66 19.57
N VAL A 283 -30.54 -0.71 18.26
CA VAL A 283 -29.75 -1.49 17.27
C VAL A 283 -28.26 -1.09 17.28
N ASP A 284 -27.98 0.20 17.55
CA ASP A 284 -26.63 0.75 17.62
C ASP A 284 -25.75 0.09 18.71
N GLU A 285 -26.35 -0.40 19.80
CA GLU A 285 -25.59 -1.02 20.91
C GLU A 285 -25.08 -2.43 20.58
N LEU A 286 -25.71 -3.14 19.64
CA LEU A 286 -25.32 -4.50 19.27
C LEU A 286 -24.12 -4.51 18.31
N VAL A 287 -23.99 -3.48 17.46
CA VAL A 287 -22.85 -3.32 16.54
C VAL A 287 -21.67 -2.64 17.26
N GLY A 288 -21.92 -1.67 18.14
CA GLY A 288 -20.88 -0.96 18.92
C GLY A 288 -20.10 -1.83 19.91
N ARG A 289 -20.70 -2.89 20.46
CA ARG A 289 -20.04 -3.78 21.43
C ARG A 289 -18.89 -4.61 20.86
N CYS A 290 -18.86 -4.86 19.55
CA CYS A 290 -17.69 -5.46 18.91
C CYS A 290 -16.51 -4.49 18.83
N ALA A 291 -16.77 -3.18 18.70
CA ALA A 291 -15.73 -2.15 18.59
C ALA A 291 -15.16 -1.71 19.96
N GLU A 292 -15.97 -1.66 21.01
CA GLU A 292 -15.52 -1.18 22.34
C GLU A 292 -14.78 -2.22 23.18
N SER A 293 -14.78 -3.49 22.78
CA SER A 293 -14.09 -4.57 23.52
C SER A 293 -12.55 -4.56 23.38
N ARG A 294 -11.96 -3.56 22.71
CA ARG A 294 -10.50 -3.44 22.53
C ARG A 294 -9.95 -2.03 22.78
N ARG A 295 -10.35 -1.39 23.88
CA ARG A 295 -9.48 -0.36 24.48
C ARG A 295 -8.36 -1.07 25.26
N PRO A 296 -7.07 -0.79 25.01
CA PRO A 296 -6.02 -1.28 25.89
C PRO A 296 -6.14 -0.54 27.21
N THR A 297 -6.40 -1.29 28.28
CA THR A 297 -6.24 -0.81 29.65
C THR A 297 -4.78 -0.40 29.84
N ARG A 298 -4.55 0.89 30.10
CA ARG A 298 -3.27 1.36 30.66
C ARG A 298 -3.08 0.67 32.01
N GLN A 299 -2.25 -0.36 32.05
CA GLN A 299 -1.58 -0.78 33.28
C GLN A 299 -0.21 -0.09 33.32
N SER A 300 -0.10 0.86 34.24
CA SER A 300 1.17 1.35 34.76
C SER A 300 1.93 0.19 35.41
N GLY A 301 3.15 -0.09 34.94
CA GLY A 301 4.03 -1.10 35.52
C GLY A 301 5.47 -0.90 35.08
N SER A 302 6.33 -0.60 36.05
CA SER A 302 7.73 -0.21 35.98
C SER A 302 8.68 -1.21 35.31
N TYR A 303 9.72 -0.67 34.66
CA TYR A 303 10.95 -1.35 34.25
C TYR A 303 11.61 -2.14 35.40
N ARG A 304 12.04 -3.37 35.12
CA ARG A 304 13.36 -3.92 35.53
C ARG A 304 13.69 -5.23 34.81
N SER A 305 15.00 -5.48 34.75
CA SER A 305 15.78 -6.34 33.86
C SER A 305 15.93 -7.80 34.31
N ASP A 306 16.48 -8.58 33.36
CA ASP A 306 17.28 -9.81 33.52
C ASP A 306 16.60 -11.18 33.60
N GLY A 307 17.16 -12.12 32.80
CA GLY A 307 17.38 -13.50 33.25
C GLY A 307 16.61 -14.61 32.54
N TYR A 308 17.27 -15.24 31.56
CA TYR A 308 17.32 -16.69 31.26
C TYR A 308 16.42 -17.67 32.05
N VAL A 309 15.75 -18.61 31.35
CA VAL A 309 15.82 -20.10 31.50
C VAL A 309 14.52 -20.87 31.08
N ARG A 310 14.70 -21.77 30.09
CA ARG A 310 14.15 -23.13 29.80
C ARG A 310 12.65 -23.50 29.65
N ARG A 311 12.49 -24.45 28.71
CA ARG A 311 11.36 -25.33 28.32
C ARG A 311 10.78 -26.22 29.44
N ALA A 312 9.46 -26.42 29.39
CA ALA A 312 8.67 -27.68 29.52
C ALA A 312 7.20 -27.31 29.15
N GLY A 313 6.40 -28.00 28.34
CA GLY A 313 6.07 -29.42 28.34
C GLY A 313 4.78 -29.66 29.15
N GLY A 314 3.59 -29.72 28.53
CA GLY A 314 2.36 -30.16 29.21
C GLY A 314 1.04 -29.78 28.54
N ARG A 315 0.30 -30.78 28.05
CA ARG A 315 -1.12 -30.71 27.63
C ARG A 315 -2.03 -30.55 28.85
N THR A 316 -3.15 -29.85 28.72
CA THR A 316 -4.48 -30.26 29.20
C THR A 316 -5.53 -29.24 28.77
N GLY A 317 -6.61 -29.72 28.16
CA GLY A 317 -7.80 -28.93 27.89
C GLY A 317 -8.67 -28.84 29.14
N ALA A 318 -9.32 -27.70 29.34
CA ALA A 318 -10.44 -27.56 30.26
C ALA A 318 -11.34 -26.41 29.82
N ASN A 319 -12.60 -26.76 29.50
CA ASN A 319 -13.74 -25.85 29.43
C ASN A 319 -13.81 -25.01 30.72
N ARG A 320 -13.94 -23.69 30.58
CA ARG A 320 -14.43 -22.84 31.69
C ARG A 320 -15.60 -21.99 31.22
N THR A 321 -16.78 -22.45 31.61
CA THR A 321 -17.99 -21.65 31.78
C THR A 321 -17.70 -20.56 32.81
N ILE A 322 -17.86 -19.28 32.45
CA ILE A 322 -17.83 -18.17 33.41
C ILE A 322 -19.27 -17.67 33.57
N LEU A 323 -19.85 -17.94 34.74
CA LEU A 323 -21.04 -17.25 35.24
C LEU A 323 -20.66 -15.78 35.51
N CYS A 324 -21.41 -14.83 34.95
CA CYS A 324 -21.37 -13.43 35.35
C CYS A 324 -22.62 -13.10 36.19
N GLN A 325 -22.39 -12.73 37.46
CA GLN A 325 -23.36 -12.09 38.33
C GLN A 325 -23.66 -10.67 37.83
N LEU A 326 -24.93 -10.33 37.72
CA LEU A 326 -25.42 -8.97 37.46
C LEU A 326 -25.55 -8.19 38.78
N PRO A 327 -25.17 -6.90 38.84
CA PRO A 327 -25.77 -5.96 39.77
C PRO A 327 -26.95 -5.22 39.10
N ALA A 328 -27.98 -4.99 39.91
CA ALA A 328 -29.27 -4.40 39.56
C ALA A 328 -29.18 -2.90 39.19
N VAL A 329 -30.15 -2.48 38.39
CA VAL A 329 -30.39 -1.10 37.96
C VAL A 329 -31.09 -0.31 39.08
N ALA A 330 -30.64 0.92 39.34
CA ALA A 330 -31.42 1.96 39.99
C ALA A 330 -31.26 3.27 39.20
N GLY A 331 -32.40 3.92 38.89
CA GLY A 331 -32.50 5.00 37.91
C GLY A 331 -32.19 6.41 38.42
N ASN A 332 -32.30 7.39 37.52
CA ASN A 332 -32.98 8.69 37.73
C ASN A 332 -32.74 9.70 36.59
N ARG A 333 -33.83 10.41 36.27
CA ARG A 333 -34.00 11.87 36.03
C ARG A 333 -33.13 12.66 35.03
N TRP A 334 -33.87 13.46 34.25
CA TRP A 334 -33.47 14.66 33.52
C TRP A 334 -32.89 15.77 34.42
N TYR A 335 -31.94 16.58 33.92
CA TYR A 335 -31.93 18.05 33.97
C TYR A 335 -30.82 18.67 33.09
N TRP A 336 -31.11 19.87 32.56
CA TRP A 336 -30.25 20.77 31.79
C TRP A 336 -29.59 21.84 32.71
N MET A 337 -28.57 22.53 32.18
CA MET A 337 -27.83 23.72 32.68
C MET A 337 -26.55 23.53 33.52
N GLY A 338 -25.49 24.24 33.09
CA GLY A 338 -24.39 24.65 33.97
C GLY A 338 -23.05 24.93 33.29
N ASN A 339 -22.91 26.11 32.67
CA ASN A 339 -21.62 26.71 32.29
C ASN A 339 -20.73 26.91 33.54
N VAL A 340 -19.46 26.46 33.53
CA VAL A 340 -18.36 27.11 34.30
C VAL A 340 -17.01 26.93 33.60
N LYS A 341 -16.38 28.07 33.25
CA LYS A 341 -14.96 28.27 32.93
C LYS A 341 -14.06 28.01 34.16
N ARG A 342 -12.88 27.41 33.98
CA ARG A 342 -11.56 27.83 34.55
C ARG A 342 -10.46 26.86 34.09
N TRP A 343 -9.48 27.32 33.30
CA TRP A 343 -8.15 27.83 33.72
C TRP A 343 -7.25 26.77 34.38
N GLY A 344 -6.25 26.28 33.62
CA GLY A 344 -4.83 26.64 33.77
C GLY A 344 -3.99 26.08 34.92
N CYS A 345 -2.71 25.83 34.56
CA CYS A 345 -1.49 25.55 35.34
C CYS A 345 -1.26 24.09 35.76
N THR A 346 -0.07 23.50 35.56
CA THR A 346 1.29 24.02 35.29
C THR A 346 2.00 23.25 34.19
#